data_AF-B7VCS4-F1
#
_entry.id   AF-B7VCS4-F1
#
_cell.length_a   1.000
_cell.length_b   1.000
_cell.length_c   1.000
_cell.angle_alpha   90.00
_cell.angle_beta   90.00
_cell.angle_gamma   90.00
#
_symmetry.space_group_name_H-M   'P 1'
#
loop_
_entity.id
_entity.type
_entity.pdbx_description
1 polymer ?
#
loop_
_entity_poly.entity_id
_entity_poly.type
_entity_poly.pdbx_seq_one_letter_code
_entity_poly.pdbx_strand_id
1 'polypeptide(L)'
;MKRIYRNSLKALSWCAAIIAGWSFLGDWLAPDACLDFGGAFDYVHWRCSHDPNEVLSYIDVPVYQLASFQVFSAFLALAIVLQIALRAPRAGA
;
A
#
# COMPACT_ATOMS: atom_id res chain seq x y z
N MET A 1 -20.19 -26.15 -2.94
CA MET A 1 -19.07 -25.56 -3.72
C MET A 1 -19.16 -24.03 -3.89
N LYS A 2 -20.26 -23.45 -4.41
CA LYS A 2 -20.37 -21.99 -4.66
C LYS A 2 -20.11 -21.08 -3.44
N ARG A 3 -20.41 -21.53 -2.21
CA ARG A 3 -20.21 -20.75 -0.97
C ARG A 3 -18.73 -20.66 -0.56
N ILE A 4 -17.97 -21.75 -0.73
CA ILE A 4 -16.54 -21.80 -0.38
C ILE A 4 -15.76 -20.87 -1.32
N TYR A 5 -15.97 -20.99 -2.64
CA TYR A 5 -15.35 -20.13 -3.64
C TYR A 5 -15.60 -18.63 -3.38
N ARG A 6 -16.85 -18.26 -3.06
CA ARG A 6 -17.20 -16.88 -2.72
C ARG A 6 -16.45 -16.39 -1.49
N ASN A 7 -16.34 -17.21 -0.45
CA ASN A 7 -15.64 -16.83 0.78
C ASN A 7 -14.12 -16.71 0.54
N SER A 8 -13.53 -17.62 -0.23
CA SER A 8 -12.12 -17.57 -0.62
C SER A 8 -11.80 -16.30 -1.42
N LEU A 9 -12.62 -15.93 -2.40
CA LEU A 9 -12.46 -14.69 -3.17
C LEU A 9 -12.47 -13.44 -2.27
N LYS A 10 -13.40 -13.39 -1.31
CA LYS A 10 -13.45 -12.28 -0.34
C LYS A 10 -12.18 -12.21 0.49
N ALA A 11 -11.74 -13.33 1.05
CA ALA A 11 -10.53 -13.38 1.85
C ALA A 11 -9.30 -12.94 1.03
N LEU A 12 -9.12 -13.51 -0.17
CA LEU A 12 -7.99 -13.17 -1.04
C LEU A 12 -7.97 -11.68 -1.43
N SER A 13 -9.12 -11.09 -1.74
CA SER A 13 -9.19 -9.67 -2.09
C SER A 13 -8.77 -8.75 -0.94
N TRP A 14 -9.16 -9.08 0.30
CA TRP A 14 -8.75 -8.33 1.47
C TRP A 14 -7.29 -8.56 1.83
N CYS A 15 -6.80 -9.79 1.72
CA CYS A 15 -5.38 -10.08 1.92
C CYS A 15 -4.49 -9.26 0.98
N ALA A 16 -4.86 -9.14 -0.30
CA ALA A 16 -4.12 -8.33 -1.25
C ALA A 16 -4.10 -6.84 -0.85
N ALA A 17 -5.24 -6.27 -0.45
CA ALA A 17 -5.31 -4.89 0.02
C ALA A 17 -4.51 -4.66 1.31
N ILE A 18 -4.51 -5.62 2.25
CA ILE A 18 -3.74 -5.55 3.49
C ILE A 18 -2.24 -5.59 3.20
N ILE A 19 -1.78 -6.50 2.34
CA ILE A 19 -0.37 -6.60 1.97
C ILE A 19 0.10 -5.32 1.28
N ALA A 20 -0.68 -4.80 0.33
CA ALA A 20 -0.37 -3.53 -0.32
C ALA A 20 -0.35 -2.36 0.67
N GLY A 21 -1.28 -2.34 1.63
CA GLY A 21 -1.32 -1.33 2.71
C GLY A 21 -0.10 -1.41 3.62
N TRP A 22 0.40 -2.62 3.91
CA TRP A 22 1.62 -2.80 4.69
C TRP A 22 2.85 -2.26 3.96
N SER A 23 2.97 -2.53 2.66
CA SER A 23 4.04 -1.96 1.83
C SER A 23 3.96 -0.43 1.78
N PHE A 24 2.77 0.13 1.63
CA PHE A 24 2.56 1.57 1.65
C PHE A 24 2.96 2.20 3.00
N LEU A 25 2.60 1.59 4.13
CA LEU A 25 3.02 2.05 5.45
C LEU A 25 4.54 2.02 5.62
N GLY A 26 5.19 0.98 5.08
CA GLY A 26 6.65 0.87 5.08
C GLY A 26 7.30 2.03 4.34
N ASP A 27 6.83 2.33 3.13
CA ASP A 27 7.34 3.46 2.35
C ASP A 27 7.06 4.78 3.07
N TRP A 28 5.82 4.98 3.54
CA TRP A 28 5.39 6.21 4.21
C TRP A 28 6.23 6.56 5.44
N LEU A 29 6.64 5.54 6.21
CA LEU A 29 7.42 5.71 7.44
C LEU A 29 8.93 5.62 7.24
N ALA A 30 9.39 5.25 6.03
CA ALA A 30 10.82 5.07 5.75
C ALA A 30 11.67 6.33 6.01
N PRO A 31 11.24 7.55 5.64
CA PRO A 31 12.02 8.76 5.89
C PRO A 31 12.18 9.04 7.38
N ASP A 32 11.07 9.02 8.13
CA ASP A 32 11.07 9.28 9.58
C ASP A 32 11.95 8.27 10.31
N ALA A 33 11.81 6.98 10.00
CA ALA A 33 12.64 5.95 10.60
C ALA A 33 14.13 6.17 10.29
N CYS A 34 14.49 6.52 9.05
CA CYS A 34 15.89 6.79 8.68
C CYS A 34 16.49 7.95 9.47
N LEU A 35 15.73 9.05 9.60
CA LEU A 35 16.14 10.25 10.32
C LEU A 35 16.27 10.01 11.84
N ASP A 36 15.35 9.22 12.41
CA ASP A 36 15.39 8.83 13.83
C ASP A 36 16.65 8.01 14.20
N PHE A 37 17.19 7.23 13.24
CA PHE A 37 18.45 6.51 13.42
C PHE A 37 19.70 7.31 13.02
N GLY A 38 19.57 8.62 12.79
CA GLY A 38 20.68 9.50 12.45
C GLY A 38 21.22 9.33 11.03
N GLY A 39 20.41 8.75 10.12
CA GLY A 39 20.71 8.69 8.69
C GLY A 39 20.26 9.94 7.93
N ALA A 40 20.55 9.96 6.64
CA ALA A 40 20.03 10.91 5.66
C ALA A 40 19.16 10.17 4.65
N PHE A 41 17.96 10.67 4.35
CA PHE A 41 17.04 10.01 3.42
C PHE A 41 17.10 10.64 2.02
N ASP A 42 17.28 9.80 1.00
CA ASP A 42 17.26 10.17 -0.41
C ASP A 42 15.84 10.01 -0.95
N TYR A 43 15.13 11.13 -1.04
CA TYR A 43 13.75 11.18 -1.53
C TYR A 43 13.62 10.88 -3.03
N VAL A 44 14.71 10.93 -3.80
CA VAL A 44 14.70 10.65 -5.24
C VAL A 44 14.78 9.14 -5.49
N HIS A 45 15.68 8.45 -4.78
CA HIS A 45 15.87 7.00 -4.91
C HIS A 45 15.16 6.19 -3.83
N TRP A 46 14.45 6.84 -2.92
CA TRP A 46 13.74 6.23 -1.78
C TRP A 46 14.64 5.32 -0.93
N ARG A 47 15.83 5.82 -0.55
CA ARG A 47 16.84 5.06 0.19
C ARG A 47 17.33 5.81 1.43
N CYS A 48 17.63 5.06 2.49
CA CYS A 48 18.33 5.60 3.65
C CYS A 48 19.85 5.48 3.45
N SER A 49 20.57 6.54 3.75
CA SER A 49 22.03 6.58 3.76
C SER A 49 22.55 6.89 5.17
N HIS A 50 23.68 6.28 5.52
CA HIS A 50 24.40 6.57 6.76
C HIS A 50 25.81 7.11 6.49
N ASP A 51 26.10 7.53 5.25
CA ASP A 51 27.36 8.19 4.93
C ASP A 51 27.36 9.60 5.53
N PRO A 52 28.29 9.93 6.46
CA PRO A 52 28.34 11.25 7.08
C PRO A 52 28.67 12.38 6.09
N ASN A 53 29.11 12.08 4.87
CA ASN A 53 29.41 13.07 3.84
C ASN A 53 28.21 13.33 2.89
N GLU A 54 27.19 12.48 2.89
CA GLU A 54 25.99 12.69 2.07
C GLU A 54 25.03 13.65 2.79
N VAL A 55 24.97 14.91 2.32
CA VAL A 55 23.99 15.90 2.78
C VAL A 55 22.80 15.89 1.83
N LEU A 56 21.69 15.30 2.27
CA LEU A 56 20.45 15.22 1.50
C LEU A 56 19.44 16.24 2.05
N SER A 57 18.82 17.00 1.14
CA SER A 57 17.80 17.99 1.51
C SER A 57 16.45 17.32 1.71
N TYR A 58 15.68 17.76 2.71
CA TYR A 58 14.29 17.36 2.87
C TYR A 58 13.47 17.79 1.64
N ILE A 59 12.69 16.87 1.09
CA ILE A 59 11.74 17.14 0.00
C ILE A 59 10.37 16.68 0.48
N ASP A 60 9.40 17.59 0.45
CA ASP A 60 8.00 17.25 0.73
C ASP A 60 7.44 16.47 -0.47
N VAL A 61 7.40 15.14 -0.33
CA VAL A 61 6.87 14.24 -1.35
C VAL A 61 5.42 13.94 -1.00
N PRO A 62 4.44 14.40 -1.80
CA PRO A 62 3.05 14.15 -1.49
C PRO A 62 2.71 12.67 -1.66
N VAL A 63 1.88 12.15 -0.75
CA VAL A 63 1.53 10.72 -0.58
C VAL A 63 1.13 10.04 -1.89
N TYR A 64 0.38 10.75 -2.74
CA TYR A 64 -0.17 10.20 -3.97
C TYR A 64 0.88 9.94 -5.06
N GLN A 65 2.10 10.48 -4.92
CA GLN A 65 3.22 10.19 -5.81
C GLN A 65 3.90 8.86 -5.48
N LEU A 66 3.65 8.27 -4.30
CA LEU A 66 4.20 6.96 -3.95
C LEU A 66 3.52 5.86 -4.77
N ALA A 67 4.32 5.05 -5.46
CA ALA A 67 3.80 3.92 -6.23
C ALA A 67 3.01 2.94 -5.34
N SER A 68 3.47 2.72 -4.10
CA SER A 68 2.79 1.88 -3.11
C SER A 68 1.41 2.43 -2.72
N PHE A 69 1.23 3.75 -2.66
CA PHE A 69 -0.09 4.36 -2.43
C PHE A 69 -1.06 4.04 -3.58
N GLN A 70 -0.60 4.15 -4.83
CA GLN A 70 -1.42 3.83 -6.01
C GLN A 70 -1.83 2.34 -6.01
N VAL A 71 -0.87 1.45 -5.72
CA VAL A 71 -1.11 0.00 -5.63
C VAL A 71 -2.09 -0.32 -4.51
N PHE A 72 -1.92 0.25 -3.32
CA PHE A 72 -2.84 0.09 -2.20
C PHE A 72 -4.26 0.56 -2.57
N SER A 73 -4.37 1.74 -3.17
CA SER A 73 -5.66 2.31 -3.58
C SER A 73 -6.37 1.42 -4.61
N ALA A 74 -5.63 0.87 -5.58
CA ALA A 74 -6.17 -0.04 -6.59
C ALA A 74 -6.70 -1.35 -5.97
N PHE A 75 -5.93 -1.99 -5.09
CA PHE A 75 -6.36 -3.22 -4.42
C PHE A 75 -7.52 -2.99 -3.44
N LEU A 76 -7.53 -1.85 -2.74
CA LEU A 76 -8.62 -1.48 -1.86
C LEU A 76 -9.92 -1.25 -2.66
N ALA A 77 -9.86 -0.50 -3.75
CA ALA A 77 -10.99 -0.28 -4.64
C ALA A 77 -11.50 -1.61 -5.22
N LEU A 78 -10.60 -2.47 -5.68
CA LEU A 78 -10.95 -3.80 -6.19
C LEU A 78 -11.63 -4.67 -5.12
N ALA A 79 -11.11 -4.68 -3.89
CA ALA A 79 -11.71 -5.42 -2.79
C ALA A 79 -13.15 -4.94 -2.52
N ILE A 80 -13.36 -3.62 -2.48
CA ILE A 80 -14.68 -3.00 -2.27
C ILE A 80 -15.65 -3.38 -3.40
N VAL A 81 -15.24 -3.20 -4.67
CA VAL A 81 -16.05 -3.55 -5.84
C VAL A 81 -16.42 -5.04 -5.82
N LEU A 82 -15.47 -5.92 -5.48
CA LEU A 82 -15.72 -7.35 -5.37
C LEU A 82 -16.72 -7.66 -4.25
N GLN A 83 -16.65 -6.96 -3.10
CA GLN A 83 -17.65 -7.15 -2.03
C GLN A 83 -19.05 -6.74 -2.49
N ILE A 84 -19.18 -5.65 -3.24
CA ILE A 84 -20.47 -5.20 -3.78
C ILE A 84 -21.01 -6.22 -4.78
N ALA A 85 -20.18 -6.63 -5.75
CA ALA A 85 -20.57 -7.60 -6.78
C ALA A 85 -20.98 -8.96 -6.19
N LEU A 86 -20.28 -9.42 -5.15
CA LEU A 86 -20.59 -10.69 -4.48
C LEU A 86 -21.80 -10.63 -3.54
N ARG A 87 -22.31 -9.42 -3.23
CA ARG A 87 -23.53 -9.18 -2.43
C ARG A 87 -24.77 -8.93 -3.28
N ALA A 88 -24.61 -8.55 -4.56
CA ALA A 88 -25.73 -8.29 -5.45
C ALA A 88 -26.66 -9.52 -5.52
N PRO A 89 -27.98 -9.35 -5.26
CA PRO A 89 -28.94 -10.43 -5.48
C PRO A 89 -28.91 -10.82 -6.95
N ARG A 90 -29.00 -12.13 -7.24
CA ARG A 90 -29.21 -12.57 -8.63
C ARG A 90 -30.57 -12.05 -9.06
N ALA A 91 -30.60 -11.01 -9.89
CA ALA A 91 -31.79 -10.64 -10.62
C ALA A 91 -32.09 -11.79 -11.61
N GLY A 92 -33.03 -12.67 -11.26
CA GLY A 92 -33.48 -13.77 -12.13
C GLY A 92 -33.48 -15.14 -11.49
N ALA A 93 -34.19 -15.32 -10.37
CA ALA A 93 -34.68 -16.63 -9.94
C ALA A 93 -36.17 -16.52 -9.64
#